data_AF-A0A8T2VJB7-F1
#
_entry.id   AF-A0A8T2VJB7-F1
#
_cell.length_a   1.000
_cell.length_b   1.000
_cell.length_c   1.000
_cell.angle_alpha   90.00
_cell.angle_beta   90.00
_cell.angle_gamma   90.00
#
_symmetry.space_group_name_H-M   'P 1'
#
loop_
_entity.id
_entity.type
_entity.pdbx_description
1 polymer ?
#
loop_
_entity_poly.entity_id
_entity_poly.type
_entity_poly.pdbx_seq_one_letter_code
_entity_poly.pdbx_strand_id
1 'polypeptide(L)' 'MATHGHVLVLIAAILSLMIFCPVVTAMACPLYCLDVDYITCNSSPGTKFAAACNCCLFTSGNPGENGCQLHLSDGTTMNC' A
#
# COMPACT_ATOMS: atom_id res chain seq x y z
N MET A 1 51.75 -2.03 -11.05
CA MET A 1 51.13 -1.12 -10.06
C MET A 1 49.75 -0.58 -10.45
N ALA A 2 49.25 -0.77 -11.68
CA ALA A 2 47.96 -0.21 -12.11
C ALA A 2 46.70 -1.05 -11.78
N THR A 3 46.84 -2.35 -11.52
CA THR A 3 45.69 -3.26 -11.34
C THR A 3 44.94 -3.09 -10.03
N HIS A 4 45.59 -2.58 -8.97
CA HIS A 4 45.00 -2.44 -7.64
C HIS A 4 44.08 -1.22 -7.52
N GLY A 5 44.36 -0.15 -8.29
CA GLY A 5 43.53 1.07 -8.30
C GLY A 5 42.17 0.85 -8.94
N HIS A 6 42.10 0.10 -10.05
CA HIS A 6 40.84 -0.21 -10.71
C HIS A 6 39.92 -1.10 -9.88
N VAL A 7 40.49 -2.06 -9.14
CA VAL A 7 39.73 -2.93 -8.24
C VAL A 7 39.11 -2.12 -7.10
N LEU A 8 39.84 -1.17 -6.51
CA LEU A 8 39.33 -0.33 -5.43
C LEU A 8 38.17 0.59 -5.91
N VAL A 9 38.28 1.15 -7.11
CA VAL A 9 37.22 1.98 -7.72
C VAL A 9 35.95 1.17 -7.98
N LEU A 10 36.08 -0.06 -8.47
CA LEU A 10 34.94 -0.96 -8.70
C LEU A 10 34.23 -1.32 -7.39
N ILE A 11 34.98 -1.64 -6.33
CA ILE A 11 34.40 -1.95 -5.01
C ILE A 11 33.67 -0.73 -4.44
N ALA A 12 34.25 0.47 -4.55
CA ALA A 12 33.61 1.70 -4.09
C ALA A 12 32.31 2.01 -4.85
N ALA A 13 32.28 1.79 -6.17
CA ALA A 13 31.08 2.01 -6.98
C ALA A 13 29.93 1.04 -6.62
N ILE A 14 30.24 -0.23 -6.37
CA ILE A 14 29.24 -1.24 -5.96
C ILE A 14 28.69 -0.92 -4.57
N LEU A 15 29.56 -0.54 -3.63
CA LEU A 15 29.13 -0.17 -2.28
C LEU A 15 28.23 1.08 -2.29
N SER A 16 28.55 2.04 -3.17
CA SER A 16 27.74 3.25 -3.39
C SER A 16 26.35 2.93 -3.96
N LEU A 17 26.24 1.97 -4.89
CA LEU A 17 24.95 1.55 -5.46
C LEU A 17 24.03 0.87 -4.43
N MET A 18 24.60 0.07 -3.53
CA MET A 18 23.83 -0.68 -2.52
C MET A 18 23.26 0.21 -1.43
N ILE A 19 23.94 1.33 -1.10
CA ILE A 19 23.50 2.30 -0.09
C ILE A 19 22.30 3.13 -0.58
N PHE A 20 22.15 3.31 -1.89
CA PHE A 20 21.08 4.11 -2.48
C PHE A 20 19.86 3.31 -2.93
N CYS A 21 19.73 2.02 -2.56
CA CYS A 21 18.53 1.25 -2.89
C CYS A 21 17.41 1.63 -1.90
N PRO A 22 16.36 2.37 -2.32
CA PRO A 22 15.23 2.61 -1.44
C PRO A 22 14.57 1.26 -1.16
N VAL A 23 14.51 0.88 0.12
CA VAL A 23 13.71 -0.27 0.54
C VAL A 23 12.25 0.12 0.32
N VAL A 24 11.69 -0.33 -0.81
CA VAL A 24 10.27 -0.15 -1.10
C VAL A 24 9.51 -1.18 -0.28
N THR A 25 9.03 -0.79 0.89
CA THR A 25 8.13 -1.64 1.68
C THR A 25 6.75 -1.62 1.04
N ALA A 26 6.39 -2.70 0.34
CA ALA A 26 5.03 -2.90 -0.13
C ALA A 26 4.19 -3.48 1.02
N MET A 27 3.03 -2.86 1.26
CA MET A 27 2.04 -3.40 2.18
C MET A 27 1.30 -4.57 1.52
N ALA A 28 1.14 -5.68 2.26
CA ALA A 28 0.46 -6.88 1.76
C ALA A 28 -0.93 -6.95 2.38
N CYS A 29 -1.97 -6.90 1.52
CA CYS A 29 -3.34 -7.04 1.96
C CYS A 29 -3.84 -8.47 1.86
N PRO A 30 -4.56 -8.97 2.86
CA PRO A 30 -5.19 -10.28 2.78
C PRO A 30 -6.28 -10.29 1.71
N LEU A 31 -6.36 -11.39 0.98
CA LEU A 31 -7.24 -11.54 -0.18
C LEU A 31 -8.54 -12.24 0.21
N TYR A 32 -9.36 -11.56 1.01
CA TYR A 32 -10.72 -11.98 1.34
C TYR A 32 -11.71 -10.89 0.98
N CYS A 33 -12.94 -11.29 0.67
CA CYS A 33 -14.04 -10.39 0.34
C CYS A 33 -15.15 -10.51 1.39
N LEU A 34 -15.50 -9.38 2.00
CA LEU A 34 -16.74 -9.24 2.75
C LEU A 34 -17.90 -9.05 1.78
N ASP A 35 -19.09 -9.38 2.25
CA ASP A 35 -20.34 -9.12 1.53
C ASP A 35 -20.68 -7.63 1.67
N VAL A 36 -20.10 -6.83 0.79
CA VAL A 36 -20.14 -5.37 0.82
C VAL A 36 -21.13 -4.87 -0.22
N ASP A 37 -22.04 -4.00 0.19
CA ASP A 37 -23.02 -3.38 -0.70
C ASP A 37 -22.44 -2.12 -1.35
N TYR A 38 -21.87 -1.22 -0.54
CA TYR A 38 -21.20 0.00 -1.03
C TYR A 38 -20.20 0.57 -0.03
N ILE A 39 -19.41 1.53 -0.51
CA ILE A 39 -18.44 2.27 0.29
C ILE A 39 -18.79 3.75 0.30
N THR A 40 -18.57 4.42 1.43
CA THR A 40 -18.66 5.88 1.56
C THR A 40 -17.40 6.42 2.22
N CYS A 41 -16.94 7.60 1.81
CA CYS A 41 -15.78 8.27 2.43
C CYS A 41 -16.13 9.71 2.80
N ASN A 42 -15.55 10.20 3.90
CA ASN A 42 -15.77 11.58 4.34
C ASN A 42 -15.32 12.63 3.31
N SER A 43 -14.31 12.32 2.50
CA SER A 43 -13.84 13.19 1.42
C SER A 43 -14.86 13.36 0.28
N SER A 44 -15.90 12.50 0.21
CA SER A 44 -16.92 12.52 -0.84
C SER A 44 -18.30 12.17 -0.25
N PRO A 45 -18.86 13.05 0.59
CA PRO A 45 -20.08 12.76 1.33
C PRO A 45 -21.24 12.46 0.38
N GLY A 46 -22.02 11.42 0.69
CA GLY A 46 -23.16 10.99 -0.11
C GLY A 46 -22.83 10.23 -1.39
N THR A 47 -21.55 10.14 -1.77
CA THR A 47 -21.13 9.32 -2.91
C THR A 47 -20.98 7.87 -2.48
N LYS A 48 -21.64 6.96 -3.21
CA LYS A 48 -21.50 5.52 -3.04
C LYS A 48 -20.53 4.98 -4.08
N PHE A 49 -19.42 4.39 -3.62
CA PHE A 49 -18.46 3.72 -4.49
C PHE A 49 -18.77 2.24 -4.60
N ALA A 50 -18.27 1.61 -5.67
CA ALA A 50 -18.41 0.18 -5.89
C ALA A 50 -17.87 -0.62 -4.70
N ALA A 51 -18.52 -1.74 -4.40
CA ALA A 51 -18.11 -2.66 -3.36
C ALA A 51 -16.66 -3.11 -3.58
N ALA A 52 -15.87 -3.05 -2.51
CA ALA A 52 -14.52 -3.62 -2.47
C ALA A 52 -14.50 -4.79 -1.50
N CYS A 53 -13.56 -5.71 -1.72
CA CYS A 53 -13.47 -6.93 -0.92
C CYS A 53 -13.18 -6.65 0.57
N ASN A 54 -12.27 -5.74 0.89
CA ASN A 54 -12.01 -5.32 2.27
C ASN A 54 -11.34 -3.95 2.31
N CYS A 55 -11.22 -3.36 3.50
CA CYS A 55 -10.62 -2.03 3.68
C CYS A 55 -9.20 -1.94 3.12
N CYS A 56 -8.38 -2.97 3.34
CA CYS A 56 -6.98 -2.99 2.92
C CYS A 56 -6.85 -3.01 1.39
N LEU A 57 -7.70 -3.76 0.69
CA LEU A 57 -7.69 -3.82 -0.77
C LEU A 57 -8.31 -2.58 -1.42
N PHE A 58 -9.20 -1.89 -0.70
CA PHE A 58 -9.84 -0.66 -1.17
C PHE A 58 -8.93 0.55 -1.07
N THR A 59 -8.32 0.76 0.10
CA THR A 59 -7.35 1.84 0.26
C THR A 59 -6.00 1.35 -0.24
N SER A 60 -5.22 2.18 -0.92
CA SER A 60 -3.84 1.84 -1.31
C SER A 60 -2.88 1.76 -0.12
N GLY A 61 -3.34 1.28 1.04
CA GLY A 61 -2.49 0.65 2.03
C GLY A 61 -2.46 1.19 3.43
N ASN A 62 -3.49 1.93 3.83
CA ASN A 62 -3.67 2.24 5.23
C ASN A 62 -5.13 2.00 5.66
N PRO A 63 -5.38 1.06 6.59
CA PRO A 63 -6.64 1.00 7.30
C PRO A 63 -6.75 2.23 8.21
N GLY A 64 -7.76 3.08 8.01
CA GLY A 64 -8.07 4.23 8.86
C GLY A 64 -7.74 5.61 8.28
N GLU A 65 -7.07 5.71 7.12
CA GLU A 65 -6.52 7.00 6.67
C GLU A 65 -7.50 7.89 5.89
N ASN A 66 -8.59 7.36 5.35
CA ASN A 66 -9.47 8.11 4.46
C ASN A 66 -10.88 8.37 5.00
N GLY A 67 -11.13 8.02 6.28
CA GLY A 67 -12.47 8.15 6.89
C GLY A 67 -13.53 7.47 6.04
N CYS A 68 -13.20 6.27 5.55
CA CYS A 68 -14.07 5.49 4.69
C CYS A 68 -14.83 4.47 5.52
N GLN A 69 -15.97 4.02 5.02
CA GLN A 69 -16.80 3.01 5.68
C GLN A 69 -17.28 2.03 4.64
N LEU A 70 -17.13 0.75 4.93
CA LEU A 70 -17.80 -0.33 4.20
C LEU A 70 -19.18 -0.52 4.80
N HIS A 71 -20.19 -0.50 3.95
CA HIS A 71 -21.56 -0.84 4.28
C HIS A 71 -21.81 -2.25 3.76
N LEU A 72 -21.96 -3.20 4.67
CA LEU A 72 -22.17 -4.60 4.33
C LEU A 72 -23.64 -4.85 3.97
N SER A 73 -23.87 -5.90 3.20
CA SER A 73 -25.22 -6.30 2.76
C SER A 73 -26.10 -6.78 3.92
N ASP A 74 -25.53 -7.15 5.07
CA ASP A 74 -26.29 -7.46 6.29
C ASP A 74 -26.78 -6.20 7.03
N GLY A 75 -26.40 -5.01 6.55
CA GLY A 75 -26.76 -3.71 7.13
C GLY A 75 -25.73 -3.21 8.15
N THR A 76 -24.69 -3.99 8.46
CA THR A 76 -23.61 -3.56 9.34
C THR A 76 -22.69 -2.58 8.62
N THR A 77 -22.17 -1.60 9.35
CA THR A 77 -21.17 -0.64 8.83
C THR A 77 -19.86 -0.81 9.59
N MET A 78 -18.74 -0.82 8.87
CA MET A 78 -17.41 -0.88 9.46
C MET A 78 -16.53 0.25 8.94
N ASN A 79 -15.75 0.85 9.84
CA ASN A 79 -14.79 1.88 9.48
C ASN A 79 -13.54 1.26 8.83
N CYS A 80 -13.12 1.95 7.78
CA CYS A 80 -11.82 1.92 7.15
C CYS A 80 -11.18 3.33 7.29
#